data_AF-A0A8J4RRH6-F1
#
_entry.id   AF-A0A8J4RRH6-F1
#
_cell.length_a   1.000
_cell.length_b   1.000
_cell.length_c   1.000
_cell.angle_alpha   90.00
_cell.angle_beta   90.00
_cell.angle_gamma   90.00
#
_symmetry.space_group_name_H-M   'P 1'
#
loop_
_entity.id
_entity.type
_entity.pdbx_description
1 polymer ?
#
loop_
_entity_poly.entity_id
_entity_poly.type
_entity_poly.pdbx_seq_one_letter_code
_entity_poly.pdbx_strand_id
1 'polypeptide(L)'
;MPSTDNQGSSSPLAPFGRSIWSLRREQVNSIDVNHESSALEIELESFQKQVTDRFHGLSAVSADELLSIVWIRKLLDVFVSCQEEFRVILLSNKALVSKPPLDRSVAEFFERSVKALDICNATRDGIEKIRLWQKHLEIILCSLESGQRALGEGQFRRARKALMDLALTMLDEKDSGSVFSHRNRSFGRHNTKHHHQSPGGHSRSHSWSVSRTWSAAKQLQSIANNLIPPRGNEIVATSGLVVPVFTMSSVLMFVLWVLVAAIPCQDRSLNIHFSFPRQFSWGTPLHLLYERIIEESKKRERRNSNGLLKEIYQVERCARHMTDLVEAVQFPLAEEQKMEVEQGVQELALVCEAFKNGLDPLERQVRDVFHRIMKCRNEGLEFLGKTNSLE
;
A
#
# COMPACT_ATOMS: atom_id res chain seq x y z
N MET A 1 -18.32 79.72 -32.90
CA MET A 1 -17.80 79.49 -34.26
C MET A 1 -18.44 78.21 -34.81
N PRO A 2 -18.91 78.20 -36.07
CA PRO A 2 -19.64 77.10 -36.73
C PRO A 2 -18.75 76.23 -37.65
N SER A 3 -19.35 75.20 -38.30
CA SER A 3 -19.08 74.56 -39.63
C SER A 3 -19.14 73.01 -39.55
N THR A 4 -20.22 72.31 -39.94
CA THR A 4 -20.68 71.82 -41.28
C THR A 4 -19.96 70.59 -41.88
N ASP A 5 -20.74 69.51 -42.03
CA ASP A 5 -20.88 68.46 -43.07
C ASP A 5 -19.73 68.11 -44.05
N ASN A 6 -19.55 66.79 -44.31
CA ASN A 6 -19.72 66.26 -45.68
C ASN A 6 -19.89 64.72 -45.80
N GLN A 7 -20.50 64.35 -46.93
CA GLN A 7 -21.21 63.12 -47.33
C GLN A 7 -20.34 61.92 -47.76
N GLY A 8 -20.97 60.74 -47.92
CA GLY A 8 -20.46 59.67 -48.79
C GLY A 8 -21.18 58.31 -48.67
N SER A 9 -22.24 58.10 -49.45
CA SER A 9 -22.98 56.84 -49.63
C SER A 9 -22.38 55.99 -50.76
N SER A 10 -22.35 54.66 -50.61
CA SER A 10 -22.68 53.71 -51.70
C SER A 10 -22.68 52.25 -51.24
N SER A 11 -23.84 51.58 -51.36
CA SER A 11 -23.95 50.12 -51.50
C SER A 11 -23.50 49.68 -52.90
N PRO A 12 -23.25 48.37 -53.10
CA PRO A 12 -24.03 47.71 -54.15
C PRO A 12 -24.57 46.32 -53.76
N LEU A 13 -25.58 45.96 -54.55
CA LEU A 13 -26.45 44.79 -54.53
C LEU A 13 -25.74 43.48 -54.90
N ALA A 14 -26.38 42.36 -54.54
CA ALA A 14 -26.05 40.96 -54.86
C ALA A 14 -25.97 40.64 -56.39
N PRO A 15 -25.55 39.42 -56.80
CA PRO A 15 -26.59 38.43 -57.10
C PRO A 15 -26.24 36.93 -56.89
N PHE A 16 -27.33 36.16 -56.93
CA PHE A 16 -27.54 34.71 -57.08
C PHE A 16 -26.51 33.88 -57.86
N GLY A 17 -26.33 32.64 -57.40
CA GLY A 17 -25.83 31.51 -58.21
C GLY A 17 -25.92 30.16 -57.46
N ARG A 18 -27.00 29.41 -57.66
CA ARG A 18 -27.06 27.96 -57.36
C ARG A 18 -26.65 27.19 -58.62
N SER A 19 -25.91 26.07 -58.48
CA SER A 19 -26.10 24.78 -59.20
C SER A 19 -24.85 23.88 -59.05
N ILE A 20 -24.88 22.76 -58.30
CA ILE A 20 -25.11 21.34 -58.71
C ILE A 20 -23.80 20.51 -58.79
N TRP A 21 -23.65 19.65 -57.77
CA TRP A 21 -23.10 18.27 -57.73
C TRP A 21 -21.77 17.90 -58.42
N SER A 22 -20.79 17.49 -57.60
CA SER A 22 -20.03 16.25 -57.85
C SER A 22 -19.98 15.39 -56.57
N LEU A 23 -20.80 14.34 -56.62
CA LEU A 23 -20.80 13.16 -55.77
C LEU A 23 -19.44 12.43 -55.79
N ARG A 24 -19.08 11.87 -54.62
CA ARG A 24 -18.51 10.51 -54.43
C ARG A 24 -16.99 10.32 -54.30
N ARG A 25 -16.46 10.66 -53.11
CA ARG A 25 -15.39 9.98 -52.31
C ARG A 25 -15.15 10.92 -51.12
N GLU A 26 -15.26 10.60 -49.84
CA GLU A 26 -15.09 9.38 -49.06
C GLU A 26 -16.11 9.44 -47.91
N GLN A 27 -17.01 8.45 -47.84
CA GLN A 27 -17.84 8.21 -46.66
C GLN A 27 -17.72 6.73 -46.35
N VAL A 28 -16.54 6.32 -45.90
CA VAL A 28 -16.26 4.96 -45.43
C VAL A 28 -15.59 4.93 -44.04
N ASN A 29 -15.11 6.06 -43.50
CA ASN A 29 -14.44 6.08 -42.18
C ASN A 29 -15.26 6.70 -41.03
N SER A 30 -16.52 7.11 -41.23
CA SER A 30 -17.28 7.78 -40.15
C SER A 30 -18.12 6.84 -39.28
N ILE A 31 -18.33 5.58 -39.71
CA ILE A 31 -19.15 4.61 -38.96
C ILE A 31 -18.27 3.84 -37.97
N ASP A 32 -17.04 3.47 -38.35
CA ASP A 32 -16.10 2.75 -37.47
C ASP A 32 -15.58 3.64 -36.33
N VAL A 33 -15.25 4.91 -36.59
CA VAL A 33 -14.75 5.85 -35.57
C VAL A 33 -15.78 6.11 -34.46
N ASN A 34 -17.08 6.12 -34.81
CA ASN A 34 -18.14 6.36 -33.84
C ASN A 34 -18.42 5.11 -32.99
N HIS A 35 -18.26 3.91 -33.57
CA HIS A 35 -18.41 2.64 -32.85
C HIS A 35 -17.22 2.35 -31.92
N GLU A 36 -16.00 2.67 -32.33
CA GLU A 36 -14.79 2.53 -31.49
C GLU A 36 -14.80 3.52 -30.32
N SER A 37 -15.20 4.77 -30.55
CA SER A 37 -15.34 5.78 -29.48
C SER A 37 -16.40 5.36 -28.44
N SER A 38 -17.52 4.79 -28.89
CA SER A 38 -18.57 4.29 -28.00
C SER A 38 -18.13 3.05 -27.22
N ALA A 39 -17.38 2.13 -27.85
CA ALA A 39 -16.85 0.94 -27.18
C ALA A 39 -15.83 1.30 -26.09
N LEU A 40 -14.95 2.26 -26.36
CA LEU A 40 -14.00 2.78 -25.38
C LEU A 40 -14.73 3.42 -24.19
N GLU A 41 -15.73 4.27 -24.43
CA GLU A 41 -16.52 4.89 -23.35
C GLU A 41 -17.15 3.84 -22.43
N ILE A 42 -17.74 2.78 -23.00
CA ILE A 42 -18.32 1.66 -22.25
C ILE A 42 -17.25 0.91 -21.43
N GLU A 43 -16.06 0.66 -22.00
CA GLU A 43 -14.93 0.04 -21.30
C GLU A 43 -14.50 0.89 -20.09
N LEU A 44 -14.37 2.20 -20.27
CA LEU A 44 -13.97 3.14 -19.22
C LEU A 44 -15.01 3.22 -18.10
N GLU A 45 -16.30 3.31 -18.43
CA GLU A 45 -17.39 3.29 -17.45
C GLU A 45 -17.45 1.98 -16.67
N SER A 46 -17.29 0.85 -17.37
CA SER A 46 -17.23 -0.48 -16.74
C SER A 46 -16.09 -0.56 -15.72
N PHE A 47 -14.91 -0.07 -16.07
CA PHE A 47 -13.77 -0.02 -15.15
C PHE A 47 -14.07 0.83 -13.91
N GLN A 48 -14.61 2.04 -14.08
CA GLN A 48 -14.98 2.90 -12.94
C GLN A 48 -16.00 2.23 -12.01
N LYS A 49 -17.00 1.56 -12.60
CA LYS A 49 -18.01 0.82 -11.85
C LYS A 49 -17.40 -0.34 -11.09
N GLN A 50 -16.54 -1.14 -11.72
CA GLN A 50 -15.89 -2.29 -11.07
C GLN A 50 -15.00 -1.85 -9.90
N VAL A 51 -14.22 -0.77 -10.05
CA VAL A 51 -13.45 -0.19 -8.94
C VAL A 51 -14.40 0.22 -7.80
N THR A 52 -15.52 0.87 -8.12
CA THR A 52 -16.52 1.30 -7.14
C THR A 52 -17.10 0.12 -6.36
N ASP A 53 -17.59 -0.90 -7.07
CA ASP A 53 -18.25 -2.07 -6.48
C ASP A 53 -17.28 -2.85 -5.57
N ARG A 54 -16.04 -3.04 -6.02
CA ARG A 54 -14.98 -3.72 -5.24
C ARG A 54 -14.67 -2.98 -3.93
N PHE A 55 -14.47 -1.66 -4.00
CA PHE A 55 -14.19 -0.86 -2.80
C PHE A 55 -15.41 -0.68 -1.90
N HIS A 56 -16.62 -0.66 -2.47
CA HIS A 56 -17.84 -0.70 -1.68
C HIS A 56 -17.93 -1.98 -0.85
N GLY A 57 -17.64 -3.14 -1.45
CA GLY A 57 -17.56 -4.43 -0.75
C GLY A 57 -16.53 -4.44 0.39
N LEU A 58 -15.34 -3.85 0.16
CA LEU A 58 -14.33 -3.69 1.23
C LEU A 58 -14.77 -2.77 2.36
N SER A 59 -15.56 -1.75 2.04
CA SER A 59 -16.07 -0.74 2.97
C SER A 59 -17.23 -1.24 3.83
N ALA A 60 -17.90 -2.32 3.42
CA ALA A 60 -19.07 -2.89 4.11
C ALA A 60 -18.71 -3.84 5.27
N VAL A 61 -17.42 -4.11 5.51
CA VAL A 61 -16.99 -5.02 6.58
C VAL A 61 -17.26 -4.44 7.97
N SER A 62 -17.47 -5.31 8.97
CA SER A 62 -17.65 -4.90 10.37
C SER A 62 -16.39 -4.21 10.93
N ALA A 63 -16.53 -3.51 12.05
CA ALA A 63 -15.39 -2.91 12.75
C ALA A 63 -14.39 -3.98 13.23
N ASP A 64 -14.86 -5.17 13.56
CA ASP A 64 -14.01 -6.28 14.04
C ASP A 64 -13.14 -6.91 12.95
N GLU A 65 -13.55 -6.82 11.69
CA GLU A 65 -12.78 -7.36 10.56
C GLU A 65 -11.81 -6.34 9.96
N LEU A 66 -12.10 -5.06 10.09
CA LEU A 66 -11.30 -3.97 9.52
C LEU A 66 -9.84 -4.06 10.02
N LEU A 67 -8.89 -3.92 9.09
CA LEU A 67 -7.44 -3.99 9.37
C LEU A 67 -6.99 -5.34 10.01
N SER A 68 -7.76 -6.41 9.90
CA SER A 68 -7.23 -7.77 10.13
C SER A 68 -6.33 -8.22 8.98
N ILE A 69 -5.50 -9.26 9.20
CA ILE A 69 -4.71 -9.87 8.11
C ILE A 69 -5.63 -10.26 6.95
N VAL A 70 -6.76 -10.90 7.25
CA VAL A 70 -7.73 -11.33 6.24
C VAL A 70 -8.26 -10.15 5.43
N TRP A 71 -8.57 -9.02 6.07
CA TRP A 71 -9.06 -7.83 5.38
C TRP A 71 -7.98 -7.17 4.52
N ILE A 72 -6.74 -7.06 5.02
CA ILE A 72 -5.61 -6.54 4.22
C ILE A 72 -5.40 -7.41 2.99
N ARG A 73 -5.49 -8.74 3.11
CA ARG A 73 -5.41 -9.66 1.97
C ARG A 73 -6.50 -9.39 0.93
N LYS A 74 -7.76 -9.20 1.35
CA LYS A 74 -8.87 -8.81 0.45
C LYS A 74 -8.60 -7.46 -0.25
N LEU A 75 -8.03 -6.49 0.46
CA LEU A 75 -7.64 -5.20 -0.12
C LEU A 75 -6.61 -5.38 -1.23
N LEU A 76 -5.59 -6.23 -1.01
CA LEU A 76 -4.57 -6.52 -2.02
C LEU A 76 -5.16 -7.27 -3.23
N ASP A 77 -6.07 -8.21 -3.02
CA ASP A 77 -6.75 -8.92 -4.11
C ASP A 77 -7.60 -7.97 -4.97
N VAL A 78 -8.31 -7.01 -4.34
CA VAL A 78 -9.04 -5.94 -5.03
C VAL A 78 -8.08 -5.06 -5.82
N PHE A 79 -6.99 -4.61 -5.20
CA PHE A 79 -5.97 -3.77 -5.86
C PHE A 79 -5.40 -4.46 -7.10
N VAL A 80 -4.97 -5.72 -6.96
CA VAL A 80 -4.42 -6.53 -8.04
C VAL A 80 -5.39 -6.65 -9.21
N SER A 81 -6.67 -6.85 -8.91
CA SER A 81 -7.71 -6.97 -9.94
C SER A 81 -7.91 -5.65 -10.69
N CYS A 82 -8.05 -4.53 -9.96
CA CYS A 82 -8.17 -3.20 -10.58
C CYS A 82 -6.94 -2.87 -11.43
N GLN A 83 -5.75 -3.24 -10.95
CA GLN A 83 -4.51 -3.02 -11.68
C GLN A 83 -4.42 -3.84 -12.97
N GLU A 84 -4.90 -5.08 -12.95
CA GLU A 84 -4.91 -5.93 -14.14
C GLU A 84 -5.87 -5.39 -15.21
N GLU A 85 -7.07 -4.97 -14.83
CA GLU A 85 -8.02 -4.31 -15.75
C GLU A 85 -7.43 -3.02 -16.33
N PHE A 86 -6.84 -2.17 -15.50
CA PHE A 86 -6.17 -0.96 -15.96
C PHE A 86 -5.01 -1.25 -16.91
N ARG A 87 -4.20 -2.28 -16.63
CA ARG A 87 -3.11 -2.71 -17.50
C ARG A 87 -3.65 -3.11 -18.88
N VAL A 88 -4.77 -3.84 -18.93
CA VAL A 88 -5.44 -4.20 -20.19
C VAL A 88 -5.89 -2.95 -20.95
N ILE A 89 -6.54 -1.98 -20.29
CA ILE A 89 -6.97 -0.71 -20.92
C ILE A 89 -5.78 0.01 -21.56
N LEU A 90 -4.65 0.12 -20.86
CA LEU A 90 -3.45 0.75 -21.42
C LEU A 90 -2.91 0.01 -22.65
N LEU A 91 -2.91 -1.33 -22.61
CA LEU A 91 -2.39 -2.16 -23.69
C LEU A 91 -3.30 -2.21 -24.92
N SER A 92 -4.61 -2.13 -24.72
CA SER A 92 -5.59 -2.03 -25.81
C SER A 92 -5.47 -0.69 -26.54
N ASN A 93 -5.09 0.38 -25.82
CA ASN A 93 -5.10 1.75 -26.32
C ASN A 93 -3.68 2.36 -26.52
N LYS A 94 -2.66 1.52 -26.77
CA LYS A 94 -1.23 1.94 -26.88
C LYS A 94 -1.00 3.16 -27.76
N ALA A 95 -1.66 3.24 -28.91
CA ALA A 95 -1.48 4.33 -29.87
C ALA A 95 -1.97 5.69 -29.34
N LEU A 96 -2.96 5.70 -28.45
CA LEU A 96 -3.44 6.91 -27.78
C LEU A 96 -2.59 7.21 -26.54
N VAL A 97 -2.20 6.18 -25.79
CA VAL A 97 -1.37 6.31 -24.58
C VAL A 97 0.00 6.91 -24.88
N SER A 98 0.61 6.55 -26.01
CA SER A 98 1.92 7.10 -26.41
C SER A 98 1.87 8.54 -26.92
N LYS A 99 0.68 9.18 -27.01
CA LYS A 99 0.53 10.54 -27.52
C LYS A 99 0.38 11.56 -26.39
N PRO A 100 0.90 12.78 -26.56
CA PRO A 100 0.65 13.87 -25.63
C PRO A 100 -0.82 14.32 -25.65
N PRO A 101 -1.40 14.70 -24.49
CA PRO A 101 -0.74 14.84 -23.17
C PRO A 101 -0.78 13.56 -22.30
N LEU A 102 -1.35 12.46 -22.78
CA LEU A 102 -1.61 11.25 -22.00
C LEU A 102 -0.32 10.50 -21.61
N ASP A 103 0.66 10.51 -22.50
CA ASP A 103 2.01 9.96 -22.28
C ASP A 103 2.63 10.43 -20.96
N ARG A 104 2.49 11.73 -20.64
CA ARG A 104 3.00 12.36 -19.42
C ARG A 104 2.28 11.82 -18.18
N SER A 105 0.96 11.78 -18.20
CA SER A 105 0.17 11.26 -17.07
C SER A 105 0.50 9.80 -16.78
N VAL A 106 0.71 8.99 -17.81
CA VAL A 106 1.10 7.58 -17.66
C VAL A 106 2.55 7.45 -17.18
N ALA A 107 3.47 8.28 -17.67
CA ALA A 107 4.84 8.31 -17.18
C ALA A 107 4.90 8.68 -15.69
N GLU A 108 4.13 9.67 -15.24
CA GLU A 108 4.04 10.02 -13.82
C GLU A 108 3.44 8.88 -12.98
N PHE A 109 2.43 8.16 -13.48
CA PHE A 109 1.91 6.97 -12.80
C PHE A 109 3.01 5.92 -12.63
N PHE A 110 3.86 5.71 -13.63
CA PHE A 110 4.98 4.77 -13.53
C PHE A 110 6.12 5.26 -12.63
N GLU A 111 6.31 6.56 -12.46
CA GLU A 111 7.20 7.11 -11.44
C GLU A 111 6.67 6.80 -10.03
N ARG A 112 5.38 7.03 -9.79
CA ARG A 112 4.70 6.67 -8.52
C ARG A 112 4.78 5.16 -8.26
N SER A 113 4.69 4.36 -9.31
CA SER A 113 4.83 2.90 -9.24
C SER A 113 6.20 2.47 -8.73
N VAL A 114 7.29 3.17 -9.04
CA VAL A 114 8.62 2.84 -8.46
C VAL A 114 8.61 3.04 -6.95
N LYS A 115 8.07 4.16 -6.48
CA LYS A 115 7.94 4.45 -5.03
C LYS A 115 7.05 3.43 -4.33
N ALA A 116 6.03 2.91 -5.02
CA ALA A 116 5.19 1.82 -4.53
C ALA A 116 5.97 0.53 -4.26
N LEU A 117 6.97 0.22 -5.10
CA LEU A 117 7.82 -0.97 -4.92
C LEU A 117 8.67 -0.87 -3.64
N ASP A 118 9.17 0.32 -3.32
CA ASP A 118 9.89 0.56 -2.07
C ASP A 118 9.00 0.31 -0.84
N ILE A 119 7.74 0.76 -0.90
CA ILE A 119 6.76 0.49 0.16
C ILE A 119 6.42 -1.00 0.25
N CYS A 120 6.31 -1.72 -0.87
CA CYS A 120 6.12 -3.18 -0.86
C CYS A 120 7.30 -3.89 -0.16
N ASN A 121 8.53 -3.45 -0.41
CA ASN A 121 9.72 -3.96 0.27
C ASN A 121 9.68 -3.67 1.78
N ALA A 122 9.37 -2.43 2.17
CA ALA A 122 9.23 -2.06 3.58
C ALA A 122 8.11 -2.85 4.27
N THR A 123 7.01 -3.11 3.56
CA THR A 123 5.89 -3.92 4.05
C THR A 123 6.32 -5.36 4.31
N ARG A 124 7.08 -5.97 3.39
CA ARG A 124 7.65 -7.31 3.58
C ARG A 124 8.58 -7.35 4.80
N ASP A 125 9.44 -6.35 4.96
CA ASP A 125 10.34 -6.26 6.12
C ASP A 125 9.53 -6.11 7.43
N GLY A 126 8.44 -5.34 7.40
CA GLY A 126 7.48 -5.25 8.51
C GLY A 126 6.82 -6.59 8.85
N ILE A 127 6.45 -7.40 7.85
CA ILE A 127 5.95 -8.76 8.06
C ILE A 127 7.01 -9.65 8.74
N GLU A 128 8.29 -9.52 8.35
CA GLU A 128 9.37 -10.27 8.97
C GLU A 128 9.60 -9.84 10.44
N LYS A 129 9.43 -8.56 10.77
CA LYS A 129 9.40 -8.10 12.17
C LYS A 129 8.28 -8.79 12.95
N ILE A 130 7.08 -8.89 12.38
CA ILE A 130 5.95 -9.59 13.04
C ILE A 130 6.28 -11.08 13.25
N ARG A 131 6.97 -11.74 12.30
CA ARG A 131 7.45 -13.13 12.49
C ARG A 131 8.46 -13.26 13.62
N LEU A 132 9.32 -12.25 13.81
CA LEU A 132 10.21 -12.23 14.96
C LEU A 132 9.42 -12.19 16.27
N TRP A 133 8.38 -11.36 16.33
CA TRP A 133 7.47 -11.33 17.49
C TRP A 133 6.81 -12.69 17.70
N GLN A 134 6.30 -13.33 16.63
CA GLN A 134 5.71 -14.67 16.69
C GLN A 134 6.67 -15.69 17.34
N LYS A 135 7.96 -15.69 16.98
CA LYS A 135 8.97 -16.58 17.58
C LYS A 135 9.09 -16.38 19.10
N HIS A 136 9.02 -15.14 19.58
CA HIS A 136 9.03 -14.86 21.02
C HIS A 136 7.73 -15.33 21.70
N LEU A 137 6.57 -15.12 21.07
CA LEU A 137 5.28 -15.61 21.57
C LEU A 137 5.26 -17.15 21.67
N GLU A 138 5.83 -17.85 20.68
CA GLU A 138 5.95 -19.31 20.71
C GLU A 138 6.84 -19.81 21.86
N ILE A 139 7.91 -19.08 22.21
CA ILE A 139 8.71 -19.41 23.39
C ILE A 139 7.89 -19.26 24.67
N ILE A 140 7.06 -18.22 24.77
CA ILE A 140 6.18 -17.99 25.93
C ILE A 140 5.17 -19.13 26.06
N LEU A 141 4.50 -19.47 24.96
CA LEU A 141 3.56 -20.61 24.89
C LEU A 141 4.24 -21.90 25.35
N CYS A 142 5.36 -22.27 24.74
CA CYS A 142 6.07 -23.52 25.09
C CYS A 142 6.58 -23.56 26.53
N SER A 143 6.79 -22.39 27.17
CA SER A 143 7.26 -22.31 28.56
C SER A 143 6.10 -22.49 29.55
N LEU A 144 4.93 -21.93 29.23
CA LEU A 144 3.79 -21.85 30.15
C LEU A 144 2.67 -22.87 29.83
N GLU A 145 2.78 -23.62 28.73
CA GLU A 145 1.85 -24.69 28.40
C GLU A 145 1.94 -25.82 29.44
N SER A 146 0.81 -26.15 30.08
CA SER A 146 0.73 -27.06 31.23
C SER A 146 0.83 -28.55 30.85
N GLY A 147 1.18 -28.88 29.60
CA GLY A 147 1.24 -30.23 29.04
C GLY A 147 1.95 -31.26 29.94
N GLN A 148 1.15 -31.93 30.79
CA GLN A 148 1.54 -32.94 31.79
C GLN A 148 2.63 -32.56 32.82
N ARG A 149 3.13 -31.33 32.85
CA ARG A 149 4.22 -30.91 33.76
C ARG A 149 3.77 -29.80 34.69
N ALA A 150 4.12 -29.92 35.97
CA ALA A 150 3.89 -28.85 36.94
C ALA A 150 4.64 -27.59 36.53
N LEU A 151 3.93 -26.46 36.46
CA LEU A 151 4.50 -25.15 36.22
C LEU A 151 5.43 -24.78 37.38
N GLY A 152 6.71 -24.57 37.06
CA GLY A 152 7.75 -24.25 38.03
C GLY A 152 8.44 -22.92 37.74
N GLU A 153 9.25 -22.45 38.69
CA GLU A 153 9.93 -21.16 38.62
C GLU A 153 10.79 -20.99 37.35
N GLY A 154 11.45 -22.07 36.90
CA GLY A 154 12.26 -22.04 35.68
C GLY A 154 11.45 -21.69 34.41
N GLN A 155 10.20 -22.16 34.33
CA GLN A 155 9.32 -21.86 33.19
C GLN A 155 8.91 -20.40 33.17
N PHE A 156 8.53 -19.86 34.33
CA PHE A 156 8.19 -18.44 34.47
C PHE A 156 9.39 -17.53 34.19
N ARG A 157 10.60 -17.91 34.62
CA ARG A 157 11.83 -17.17 34.26
C ARG A 157 12.07 -17.15 32.75
N ARG A 158 11.82 -18.26 32.05
CA ARG A 158 11.95 -18.34 30.58
C ARG A 158 10.90 -17.48 29.88
N ALA A 159 9.64 -17.57 30.30
CA ALA A 159 8.54 -16.75 29.78
C ALA A 159 8.80 -15.26 30.00
N ARG A 160 9.24 -14.86 31.20
CA ARG A 160 9.63 -13.49 31.53
C ARG A 160 10.69 -12.94 30.59
N LYS A 161 11.74 -13.73 30.34
CA LYS A 161 12.81 -13.34 29.41
C LYS A 161 12.25 -13.15 28.00
N ALA A 162 11.43 -14.08 27.51
CA ALA A 162 10.86 -13.98 26.17
C ALA A 162 9.89 -12.79 26.02
N LEU A 163 9.12 -12.47 27.05
CA LEU A 163 8.27 -11.26 27.12
C LEU A 163 9.09 -9.98 27.09
N MET A 164 10.21 -9.93 27.83
CA MET A 164 11.13 -8.80 27.81
C MET A 164 11.79 -8.64 26.44
N ASP A 165 12.29 -9.72 25.83
CA ASP A 165 12.88 -9.71 24.50
C ASP A 165 11.85 -9.26 23.45
N LEU A 166 10.61 -9.75 23.53
CA LEU A 166 9.49 -9.28 22.70
C LEU A 166 9.27 -7.77 22.85
N ALA A 167 9.14 -7.28 24.08
CA ALA A 167 8.93 -5.86 24.35
C ALA A 167 10.05 -5.00 23.76
N LEU A 168 11.32 -5.42 23.89
CA LEU A 168 12.46 -4.73 23.27
C LEU A 168 12.33 -4.69 21.75
N THR A 169 12.00 -5.81 21.09
CA THR A 169 11.83 -5.85 19.63
C THR A 169 10.63 -5.04 19.14
N MET A 170 9.64 -4.79 20.00
CA MET A 170 8.48 -3.93 19.71
C MET A 170 8.74 -2.45 20.02
N LEU A 171 9.83 -2.10 20.71
CA LEU A 171 10.17 -0.71 21.05
C LEU A 171 11.26 -0.10 20.13
N ASP A 172 11.99 -0.93 19.37
CA ASP A 172 13.17 -0.55 18.57
C ASP A 172 12.87 0.38 17.36
N GLU A 173 11.71 1.04 17.34
CA GLU A 173 11.40 2.09 16.35
C GLU A 173 11.85 3.48 16.78
N LYS A 174 12.20 3.73 18.05
CA LYS A 174 12.43 5.11 18.53
C LYS A 174 13.87 5.58 18.72
N ASP A 175 14.87 4.73 18.96
CA ASP A 175 16.25 5.21 19.15
C ASP A 175 17.28 4.09 18.93
N SER A 176 17.83 3.92 17.73
CA SER A 176 18.94 2.97 17.52
C SER A 176 19.93 3.41 16.44
N GLY A 177 20.55 4.56 16.68
CA GLY A 177 21.92 4.84 16.24
C GLY A 177 22.94 3.98 17.00
N SER A 178 22.82 2.65 16.93
CA SER A 178 23.82 1.68 17.40
C SER A 178 23.24 0.28 17.21
N VAL A 179 23.48 -0.36 16.05
CA VAL A 179 23.25 -1.80 15.95
C VAL A 179 24.32 -2.47 16.81
N PHE A 180 23.86 -2.92 17.98
CA PHE A 180 24.53 -3.91 18.78
C PHE A 180 24.90 -5.10 17.90
N SER A 181 26.20 -5.35 17.83
CA SER A 181 26.77 -6.64 17.44
C SER A 181 26.25 -7.69 18.43
N HIS A 182 25.10 -8.32 18.14
CA HIS A 182 24.75 -9.61 18.72
C HIS A 182 25.64 -10.68 18.10
N ARG A 183 26.90 -10.71 18.54
CA ARG A 183 27.77 -11.87 18.37
C ARG A 183 27.24 -12.99 19.27
N ASN A 184 26.62 -13.98 18.65
CA ASN A 184 26.43 -15.29 19.26
C ASN A 184 27.80 -15.82 19.74
N ARG A 185 28.01 -15.82 21.06
CA ARG A 185 29.14 -16.51 21.70
C ARG A 185 28.84 -18.01 21.67
N SER A 186 29.26 -18.69 20.60
CA SER A 186 29.43 -20.13 20.61
C SER A 186 30.76 -20.47 21.28
N PHE A 187 30.73 -21.45 22.17
CA PHE A 187 31.90 -22.06 22.82
C PHE A 187 32.98 -22.44 21.81
N GLY A 188 34.22 -21.99 22.02
CA GLY A 188 35.39 -22.35 21.23
C GLY A 188 36.69 -21.92 21.93
N ARG A 189 37.60 -22.87 22.12
CA ARG A 189 38.83 -22.77 22.93
C ARG A 189 39.91 -21.85 22.34
N HIS A 190 40.74 -21.35 23.26
CA HIS A 190 42.12 -20.84 23.16
C HIS A 190 42.87 -21.08 21.83
N ASN A 191 43.39 -20.01 21.20
CA ASN A 191 44.83 -19.92 20.85
C ASN A 191 45.27 -18.51 20.39
N THR A 192 46.59 -18.35 20.42
CA THR A 192 47.45 -17.16 20.50
C THR A 192 47.71 -16.36 19.21
N LYS A 193 47.98 -15.06 19.41
CA LYS A 193 48.91 -14.12 18.71
C LYS A 193 48.65 -13.62 17.27
N HIS A 194 48.63 -12.27 17.18
CA HIS A 194 49.02 -11.31 16.12
C HIS A 194 48.52 -11.47 14.66
N HIS A 195 47.80 -10.46 14.17
CA HIS A 195 48.31 -9.49 13.17
C HIS A 195 47.31 -8.35 12.90
N HIS A 196 47.84 -7.14 12.75
CA HIS A 196 47.13 -5.95 12.26
C HIS A 196 46.71 -6.12 10.81
N GLN A 197 45.41 -6.11 10.51
CA GLN A 197 44.89 -5.81 9.17
C GLN A 197 43.59 -4.99 9.28
N SER A 198 43.53 -3.97 8.41
CA SER A 198 42.54 -2.90 8.26
C SER A 198 41.07 -3.35 8.29
N PRO A 199 40.12 -2.46 8.62
CA PRO A 199 38.68 -2.74 8.55
C PRO A 199 38.23 -2.69 7.08
N GLY A 200 38.55 -3.75 6.33
CA GLY A 200 38.14 -3.94 4.95
C GLY A 200 36.96 -4.91 4.85
N GLY A 201 35.92 -4.47 4.15
CA GLY A 201 34.90 -5.37 3.59
C GLY A 201 33.60 -5.39 4.38
N HIS A 202 32.73 -4.42 4.09
CA HIS A 202 31.30 -4.62 4.21
C HIS A 202 30.95 -5.89 3.42
N SER A 203 30.71 -6.98 4.13
CA SER A 203 30.04 -8.15 3.57
C SER A 203 28.76 -7.64 2.95
N ARG A 204 28.70 -7.69 1.62
CA ARG A 204 27.48 -7.45 0.85
C ARG A 204 26.52 -8.60 1.18
N SER A 205 25.84 -8.52 2.31
CA SER A 205 24.54 -9.16 2.41
C SER A 205 23.66 -8.48 1.38
N HIS A 206 23.05 -9.25 0.49
CA HIS A 206 21.87 -8.81 -0.25
C HIS A 206 20.69 -8.66 0.72
N SER A 207 20.89 -7.91 1.81
CA SER A 207 19.81 -7.50 2.69
C SER A 207 19.02 -6.49 1.89
N TRP A 208 17.85 -6.91 1.44
CA TRP A 208 16.79 -6.08 0.87
C TRP A 208 16.21 -5.09 1.92
N SER A 209 17.07 -4.60 2.83
CA SER A 209 16.78 -3.69 3.91
C SER A 209 16.76 -2.27 3.38
N VAL A 210 15.73 -1.52 3.73
CA VAL A 210 15.60 -0.12 3.35
C VAL A 210 16.68 0.74 4.02
N SER A 211 17.15 1.78 3.32
CA SER A 211 18.17 2.71 3.86
C SER A 211 17.69 3.35 5.15
N ARG A 212 18.62 3.65 6.08
CA ARG A 212 18.33 4.38 7.33
C ARG A 212 17.69 5.76 7.11
N THR A 213 17.86 6.35 5.92
CA THR A 213 17.26 7.63 5.51
C THR A 213 15.87 7.51 4.90
N TRP A 214 15.35 6.28 4.73
CA TRP A 214 14.04 6.04 4.16
C TRP A 214 12.92 6.35 5.17
N SER A 215 11.80 6.82 4.65
CA SER A 215 10.63 7.20 5.44
C SER A 215 9.37 6.87 4.66
N ALA A 216 8.49 6.06 5.27
CA ALA A 216 7.22 5.70 4.69
C ALA A 216 6.35 6.95 4.45
N ALA A 217 6.33 7.87 5.41
CA ALA A 217 5.63 9.15 5.30
C ALA A 217 6.10 9.97 4.10
N LYS A 218 7.42 10.12 3.90
CA LYS A 218 7.97 10.87 2.76
C LYS A 218 7.67 10.22 1.42
N GLN A 219 7.73 8.89 1.35
CA GLN A 219 7.36 8.16 0.13
C GLN A 219 5.90 8.38 -0.23
N LEU A 220 4.99 8.20 0.74
CA LEU A 220 3.56 8.41 0.52
C LEU A 220 3.25 9.87 0.17
N GLN A 221 3.88 10.85 0.83
CA GLN A 221 3.72 12.26 0.49
C GLN A 221 4.19 12.53 -0.95
N SER A 222 5.32 11.95 -1.37
CA SER A 222 5.82 12.09 -2.74
C SER A 222 4.89 11.45 -3.79
N ILE A 223 4.20 10.37 -3.44
CA ILE A 223 3.19 9.73 -4.31
C ILE A 223 1.91 10.59 -4.37
N ALA A 224 1.49 11.14 -3.24
CA ALA A 224 0.30 12.00 -3.14
C ALA A 224 0.49 13.38 -3.79
N ASN A 225 1.74 13.88 -3.80
CA ASN A 225 2.07 15.13 -4.48
C ASN A 225 1.70 15.04 -5.97
N ASN A 226 1.05 16.08 -6.48
CA ASN A 226 0.59 16.19 -7.87
C ASN A 226 -0.49 15.16 -8.27
N LEU A 227 -1.14 14.48 -7.32
CA LEU A 227 -2.29 13.64 -7.60
C LEU A 227 -3.56 14.50 -7.70
N ILE A 228 -3.76 15.13 -8.86
CA ILE A 228 -4.84 16.10 -9.10
C ILE A 228 -5.91 15.47 -10.01
N PRO A 229 -7.21 15.63 -9.71
CA PRO A 229 -8.28 15.17 -10.58
C PRO A 229 -8.19 15.81 -11.97
N PRO A 230 -8.32 15.03 -13.07
CA PRO A 230 -8.25 15.57 -14.41
C PRO A 230 -9.42 16.52 -14.68
N ARG A 231 -9.13 17.61 -15.38
CA ARG A 231 -10.13 18.62 -15.76
C ARG A 231 -10.89 18.18 -17.01
N GLY A 232 -12.09 18.74 -17.23
CA GLY A 232 -12.93 18.37 -18.38
C GLY A 232 -12.22 18.50 -19.74
N ASN A 233 -11.39 19.53 -19.92
CA ASN A 233 -10.59 19.71 -21.14
C ASN A 233 -9.49 18.63 -21.31
N GLU A 234 -8.88 18.17 -20.21
CA GLU A 234 -7.88 17.09 -20.23
C GLU A 234 -8.54 15.74 -20.53
N ILE A 235 -9.74 15.50 -19.99
CA ILE A 235 -10.54 14.31 -20.28
C ILE A 235 -10.87 14.25 -21.77
N VAL A 236 -11.37 15.35 -22.35
CA VAL A 236 -11.66 15.41 -23.80
C VAL A 236 -10.39 15.23 -24.64
N ALA A 237 -9.29 15.89 -24.27
CA ALA A 237 -8.02 15.81 -25.00
C ALA A 237 -7.38 14.41 -25.00
N THR A 238 -7.72 13.57 -24.02
CA THR A 238 -7.18 12.21 -23.88
C THR A 238 -8.20 11.12 -24.21
N SER A 239 -9.32 11.48 -24.85
CA SER A 239 -10.42 10.55 -25.14
C SER A 239 -10.89 9.77 -23.89
N GLY A 240 -10.86 10.42 -22.72
CA GLY A 240 -11.24 9.84 -21.43
C GLY A 240 -10.18 8.97 -20.74
N LEU A 241 -9.12 8.54 -21.42
CA LEU A 241 -8.12 7.60 -20.89
C LEU A 241 -7.33 8.12 -19.68
N VAL A 242 -7.27 9.44 -19.48
CA VAL A 242 -6.66 10.02 -18.26
C VAL A 242 -7.44 9.64 -16.99
N VAL A 243 -8.74 9.32 -17.10
CA VAL A 243 -9.59 8.97 -15.96
C VAL A 243 -9.18 7.64 -15.29
N PRO A 244 -8.98 6.53 -16.02
CA PRO A 244 -8.38 5.32 -15.44
C PRO A 244 -7.00 5.53 -14.83
N VAL A 245 -6.15 6.35 -15.45
CA VAL A 245 -4.80 6.65 -14.94
C VAL A 245 -4.89 7.36 -13.59
N PHE A 246 -5.76 8.37 -13.48
CA PHE A 246 -6.02 9.06 -12.23
C PHE A 246 -6.62 8.11 -11.19
N THR A 247 -7.63 7.33 -11.56
CA THR A 247 -8.30 6.36 -10.68
C THR A 247 -7.31 5.37 -10.09
N MET A 248 -6.47 4.76 -10.92
CA MET A 248 -5.45 3.81 -10.44
C MET A 248 -4.35 4.48 -9.65
N SER A 249 -3.98 5.74 -9.96
CA SER A 249 -3.05 6.50 -9.13
C SER A 249 -3.62 6.72 -7.72
N SER A 250 -4.91 7.04 -7.59
CA SER A 250 -5.60 7.18 -6.30
C SER A 250 -5.72 5.86 -5.55
N VAL A 251 -6.10 4.78 -6.25
CA VAL A 251 -6.21 3.43 -5.68
C VAL A 251 -4.84 2.93 -5.20
N LEU A 252 -3.79 3.09 -6.00
CA LEU A 252 -2.41 2.77 -5.62
C LEU A 252 -2.00 3.52 -4.36
N MET A 253 -2.16 4.85 -4.33
CA MET A 253 -1.78 5.67 -3.19
C MET A 253 -2.53 5.27 -1.92
N PHE A 254 -3.85 5.05 -2.02
CA PHE A 254 -4.68 4.60 -0.91
C PHE A 254 -4.21 3.23 -0.35
N VAL A 255 -4.01 2.24 -1.21
CA VAL A 255 -3.59 0.89 -0.78
C VAL A 255 -2.22 0.93 -0.09
N LEU A 256 -1.27 1.70 -0.63
CA LEU A 256 0.05 1.88 -0.02
C LEU A 256 -0.03 2.56 1.34
N TRP A 257 -0.89 3.58 1.48
CA TRP A 257 -1.14 4.22 2.77
C TRP A 257 -1.72 3.25 3.79
N VAL A 258 -2.68 2.41 3.39
CA VAL A 258 -3.24 1.38 4.28
C VAL A 258 -2.17 0.36 4.70
N LEU A 259 -1.29 -0.08 3.79
CA LEU A 259 -0.18 -0.98 4.12
C LEU A 259 0.77 -0.36 5.15
N VAL A 260 1.19 0.88 4.92
CA VAL A 260 2.03 1.65 5.85
C VAL A 260 1.32 1.87 7.19
N ALA A 261 0.01 2.06 7.20
CA ALA A 261 -0.75 2.21 8.43
C ALA A 261 -0.83 0.90 9.22
N ALA A 262 -1.11 -0.22 8.53
CA ALA A 262 -1.38 -1.51 9.15
C ALA A 262 -0.10 -2.20 9.65
N ILE A 263 0.97 -2.19 8.86
CA ILE A 263 2.17 -3.01 9.07
C ILE A 263 3.32 -2.15 9.63
N PRO A 264 4.16 -2.66 10.55
CA PRO A 264 5.27 -1.91 11.11
C PRO A 264 6.25 -1.44 10.04
N CYS A 265 6.51 -0.14 10.00
CA CYS A 265 7.41 0.47 9.03
C CYS A 265 8.03 1.76 9.59
N GLN A 266 9.24 2.08 9.10
CA GLN A 266 9.99 3.25 9.55
C GLN A 266 9.28 4.57 9.18
N ASP A 267 9.17 5.48 10.16
CA ASP A 267 8.58 6.82 10.02
C ASP A 267 7.14 6.79 9.47
N ARG A 268 6.28 6.07 10.21
CA ARG A 268 4.85 5.94 9.93
C ARG A 268 4.09 7.20 10.35
N SER A 269 3.91 8.13 9.41
CA SER A 269 2.96 9.24 9.58
C SER A 269 1.68 8.96 8.79
N LEU A 270 0.54 9.06 9.47
CA LEU A 270 -0.79 8.98 8.86
C LEU A 270 -1.33 10.35 8.43
N ASN A 271 -0.57 11.42 8.67
CA ASN A 271 -0.95 12.80 8.34
C ASN A 271 -0.76 13.08 6.85
N ILE A 272 -1.50 12.36 6.01
CA ILE A 272 -1.55 12.57 4.58
C ILE A 272 -2.94 13.07 4.24
N HIS A 273 -3.00 14.23 3.59
CA HIS A 273 -4.24 14.80 3.13
C HIS A 273 -4.69 14.08 1.85
N PHE A 274 -5.69 13.23 1.99
CA PHE A 274 -6.38 12.66 0.84
C PHE A 274 -7.44 13.61 0.34
N SER A 275 -7.47 13.83 -0.98
CA SER A 275 -8.60 14.45 -1.66
C SER A 275 -9.31 13.37 -2.45
N PHE A 276 -10.49 12.94 -1.99
CA PHE A 276 -11.33 12.00 -2.73
C PHE A 276 -12.39 12.78 -3.53
N PRO A 277 -12.16 13.02 -4.83
CA PRO A 277 -13.09 13.80 -5.65
C PRO A 277 -14.44 13.10 -5.77
N ARG A 278 -15.51 13.78 -5.30
CA ARG A 278 -16.89 13.27 -5.31
C ARG A 278 -17.48 13.03 -6.71
N GLN A 279 -16.84 13.59 -7.75
CA GLN A 279 -17.24 13.41 -9.14
C GLN A 279 -17.04 11.97 -9.64
N PHE A 280 -16.21 11.17 -8.96
CA PHE A 280 -16.01 9.76 -9.28
C PHE A 280 -16.73 8.87 -8.27
N SER A 281 -17.45 7.86 -8.75
CA SER A 281 -18.28 6.97 -7.93
C SER A 281 -17.49 6.18 -6.89
N TRP A 282 -16.24 5.81 -7.18
CA TRP A 282 -15.35 5.13 -6.24
C TRP A 282 -14.83 6.04 -5.11
N GLY A 283 -14.99 7.36 -5.24
CA GLY A 283 -14.53 8.32 -4.24
C GLY A 283 -15.22 8.16 -2.89
N THR A 284 -16.53 7.89 -2.90
CA THR A 284 -17.33 7.67 -1.68
C THR A 284 -16.86 6.46 -0.86
N PRO A 285 -16.75 5.23 -1.42
CA PRO A 285 -16.30 4.08 -0.63
C PRO A 285 -14.84 4.21 -0.16
N LEU A 286 -13.94 4.84 -0.95
CA LEU A 286 -12.57 5.13 -0.48
C LEU A 286 -12.56 6.12 0.69
N HIS A 287 -13.35 7.19 0.60
CA HIS A 287 -13.46 8.16 1.68
C HIS A 287 -14.02 7.53 2.97
N LEU A 288 -15.03 6.67 2.85
CA LEU A 288 -15.58 5.94 4.00
C LEU A 288 -14.52 5.06 4.67
N LEU A 289 -13.74 4.31 3.88
CA LEU A 289 -12.64 3.51 4.40
C LEU A 289 -11.56 4.37 5.07
N TYR A 290 -11.19 5.49 4.44
CA TYR A 290 -10.24 6.44 5.01
C TYR A 290 -10.68 6.93 6.39
N GLU A 291 -11.92 7.41 6.53
CA GLU A 291 -12.45 7.89 7.82
C GLU A 291 -12.45 6.79 8.88
N ARG A 292 -12.89 5.57 8.54
CA ARG A 292 -12.88 4.43 9.45
C ARG A 292 -11.47 4.08 9.93
N ILE A 293 -10.48 4.11 9.05
CA ILE A 293 -9.08 3.80 9.39
C ILE A 293 -8.48 4.92 10.26
N ILE A 294 -8.80 6.18 9.98
CA ILE A 294 -8.38 7.32 10.83
C ILE A 294 -9.05 7.25 12.21
N GLU A 295 -10.30 6.83 12.30
CA GLU A 295 -10.97 6.61 13.59
C GLU A 295 -10.27 5.50 14.39
N GLU A 296 -9.96 4.37 13.74
CA GLU A 296 -9.19 3.29 14.35
C GLU A 296 -7.77 3.71 14.74
N SER A 297 -7.12 4.56 13.96
CA SER A 297 -5.79 5.07 14.28
C SER A 297 -5.80 5.93 15.55
N LYS A 298 -6.80 6.80 15.72
CA LYS A 298 -6.95 7.64 16.93
C LYS A 298 -7.18 6.81 18.20
N LYS A 299 -7.90 5.69 18.09
CA LYS A 299 -8.10 4.76 19.22
C LYS A 299 -6.77 4.10 19.65
N ARG A 300 -5.85 3.89 18.71
CA ARG A 300 -4.59 3.15 18.89
C ARG A 300 -3.37 4.04 19.14
N GLU A 301 -3.39 5.29 18.67
CA GLU A 301 -2.32 6.28 18.84
C GLU A 301 -1.98 6.54 20.31
N ARG A 302 -3.00 6.53 21.19
CA ARG A 302 -2.83 6.62 22.65
C ARG A 302 -1.93 5.53 23.25
N ARG A 303 -1.66 4.45 22.51
CA ARG A 303 -0.91 3.27 22.97
C ARG A 303 0.47 3.12 22.33
N ASN A 304 0.91 4.08 21.51
CA ASN A 304 2.18 4.01 20.76
C ASN A 304 2.33 2.67 20.01
N SER A 305 1.30 2.27 19.27
CA SER A 305 1.23 0.97 18.59
C SER A 305 2.21 0.87 17.42
N ASN A 306 2.77 -0.30 17.17
CA ASN A 306 3.67 -0.57 16.03
C ASN A 306 2.98 -0.72 14.66
N GLY A 307 1.66 -0.60 14.62
CA GLY A 307 0.85 -0.82 13.41
C GLY A 307 -0.63 -0.84 13.76
N LEU A 308 -1.50 -0.64 12.76
CA LEU A 308 -2.96 -0.73 12.98
C LEU A 308 -3.52 -2.13 12.76
N LEU A 309 -2.70 -3.11 12.35
CA LEU A 309 -3.14 -4.48 12.15
C LEU A 309 -3.78 -5.03 13.45
N LYS A 310 -4.94 -5.67 13.33
CA LYS A 310 -5.72 -6.18 14.48
C LYS A 310 -4.90 -7.14 15.33
N GLU A 311 -4.20 -8.06 14.69
CA GLU A 311 -3.41 -9.11 15.33
C GLU A 311 -2.24 -8.52 16.13
N ILE A 312 -1.61 -7.42 15.66
CA ILE A 312 -0.56 -6.71 16.42
C ILE A 312 -1.12 -6.18 17.74
N TYR A 313 -2.30 -5.59 17.71
CA TYR A 313 -2.95 -5.12 18.93
C TYR A 313 -3.28 -6.26 19.91
N GLN A 314 -3.67 -7.43 19.39
CA GLN A 314 -3.89 -8.60 20.22
C GLN A 314 -2.58 -9.07 20.87
N VAL A 315 -1.47 -9.06 20.14
CA VAL A 315 -0.13 -9.31 20.72
C VAL A 315 0.18 -8.32 21.84
N GLU A 316 0.03 -7.01 21.59
CA GLU A 316 0.32 -5.98 22.61
C GLU A 316 -0.54 -6.16 23.87
N ARG A 317 -1.79 -6.62 23.72
CA ARG A 317 -2.68 -6.90 24.84
C ARG A 317 -2.26 -8.17 25.59
N CYS A 318 -2.09 -9.27 24.88
CA CYS A 318 -1.71 -10.56 25.48
C CYS A 318 -0.33 -10.48 26.14
N ALA A 319 0.65 -9.84 25.50
CA ALA A 319 2.00 -9.67 26.05
C ALA A 319 2.01 -8.84 27.33
N ARG A 320 1.21 -7.76 27.42
CA ARG A 320 1.07 -6.99 28.67
C ARG A 320 0.43 -7.84 29.77
N HIS A 321 -0.72 -8.47 29.48
CA HIS A 321 -1.40 -9.33 30.44
C HIS A 321 -0.50 -10.47 30.95
N MET A 322 0.22 -11.14 30.06
CA MET A 322 1.16 -12.20 30.44
C MET A 322 2.35 -11.68 31.24
N THR A 323 2.85 -10.47 30.96
CA THR A 323 3.89 -9.82 31.78
C THR A 323 3.39 -9.60 33.21
N ASP A 324 2.19 -9.03 33.37
CA ASP A 324 1.59 -8.79 34.69
C ASP A 324 1.44 -10.10 35.48
N LEU A 325 0.94 -11.17 34.83
CA LEU A 325 0.81 -12.49 35.45
C LEU A 325 2.16 -13.06 35.88
N VAL A 326 3.17 -13.02 34.99
CA VAL A 326 4.50 -13.58 35.25
C VAL A 326 5.27 -12.80 36.33
N GLU A 327 4.96 -11.53 36.54
CA GLU A 327 5.53 -10.69 37.59
C GLU A 327 4.84 -10.89 38.94
N ALA A 328 3.52 -11.15 38.96
CA ALA A 328 2.73 -11.33 40.18
C ALA A 328 2.90 -12.71 40.86
N VAL A 329 3.47 -13.70 40.15
CA VAL A 329 3.57 -15.08 40.64
C VAL A 329 4.47 -15.24 41.86
N GLN A 330 3.97 -15.97 42.85
CA GLN A 330 4.75 -16.50 43.98
C GLN A 330 4.59 -18.03 43.99
N PHE A 331 5.68 -18.75 44.26
CA PHE A 331 5.66 -20.22 44.28
C PHE A 331 5.51 -20.75 45.71
N PRO A 332 4.71 -21.82 45.92
CA PRO A 332 3.93 -22.57 44.93
C PRO A 332 2.70 -21.78 44.40
N LEU A 333 2.37 -21.98 43.13
CA LEU A 333 1.25 -21.31 42.45
C LEU A 333 -0.10 -21.66 43.08
N ALA A 334 -0.93 -20.65 43.36
CA ALA A 334 -2.32 -20.84 43.71
C ALA A 334 -3.13 -21.35 42.51
N GLU A 335 -4.21 -22.11 42.74
CA GLU A 335 -5.06 -22.64 41.66
C GLU A 335 -5.68 -21.54 40.79
N GLU A 336 -6.07 -20.41 41.39
CA GLU A 336 -6.57 -19.24 40.67
C GLU A 336 -5.52 -18.70 39.68
N GLN A 337 -4.27 -18.54 40.13
CA GLN A 337 -3.17 -18.08 39.28
C GLN A 337 -2.84 -19.07 38.16
N LYS A 338 -2.99 -20.38 38.40
CA LYS A 338 -2.82 -21.39 37.35
C LYS A 338 -3.90 -21.23 36.28
N MET A 339 -5.15 -21.06 36.67
CA MET A 339 -6.24 -20.86 35.72
C MET A 339 -6.09 -19.57 34.91
N GLU A 340 -5.66 -18.47 35.54
CA GLU A 340 -5.39 -17.21 34.84
C GLU A 340 -4.26 -17.35 33.81
N VAL A 341 -3.17 -18.05 34.18
CA VAL A 341 -2.06 -18.33 33.26
C VAL A 341 -2.51 -19.22 32.11
N GLU A 342 -3.31 -20.26 32.37
CA GLU A 342 -3.86 -21.12 31.31
C GLU A 342 -4.77 -20.34 30.35
N GLN A 343 -5.61 -19.44 30.88
CA GLN A 343 -6.42 -18.55 30.05
C GLN A 343 -5.55 -17.63 29.19
N GLY A 344 -4.53 -17.01 29.78
CA GLY A 344 -3.60 -16.13 29.07
C GLY A 344 -2.81 -16.86 27.97
N VAL A 345 -2.38 -18.09 28.24
CA VAL A 345 -1.75 -19.00 27.25
C VAL A 345 -2.72 -19.32 26.12
N GLN A 346 -3.99 -19.60 26.43
CA GLN A 346 -5.01 -19.88 25.41
C GLN A 346 -5.27 -18.66 24.51
N GLU A 347 -5.37 -17.45 25.08
CA GLU A 347 -5.50 -16.22 24.28
C GLU A 347 -4.28 -15.99 23.38
N LEU A 348 -3.08 -16.21 23.93
CA LEU A 348 -1.83 -16.08 23.18
C LEU A 348 -1.74 -17.10 22.02
N ALA A 349 -2.22 -18.33 22.24
CA ALA A 349 -2.23 -19.39 21.23
C ALA A 349 -3.09 -18.99 20.01
N LEU A 350 -4.25 -18.37 20.23
CA LEU A 350 -5.10 -17.87 19.15
C LEU A 350 -4.39 -16.81 18.29
N VAL A 351 -3.62 -15.92 18.90
CA VAL A 351 -2.86 -14.89 18.19
C VAL A 351 -1.71 -15.51 17.38
N CYS A 352 -0.97 -16.45 17.98
CA CYS A 352 0.07 -17.20 17.27
C CYS A 352 -0.48 -17.98 16.08
N GLU A 353 -1.66 -18.59 16.21
CA GLU A 353 -2.33 -19.29 15.12
C GLU A 353 -2.71 -18.32 13.99
N ALA A 354 -3.25 -17.15 14.33
CA ALA A 354 -3.58 -16.12 13.35
C ALA A 354 -2.35 -15.66 12.55
N PHE A 355 -1.20 -15.49 13.21
CA PHE A 355 0.06 -15.18 12.53
C PHE A 355 0.57 -16.34 11.66
N LYS A 356 0.62 -17.55 12.21
CA LYS A 356 1.10 -18.74 11.49
C LYS A 356 0.31 -18.98 10.19
N ASN A 357 -1.01 -18.81 10.24
CA ASN A 357 -1.89 -19.02 9.09
C ASN A 357 -1.96 -17.80 8.17
N GLY A 358 -1.74 -16.60 8.70
CA GLY A 358 -1.99 -15.33 8.00
C GLY A 358 -0.78 -14.68 7.34
N LEU A 359 0.41 -14.72 7.98
CA LEU A 359 1.58 -13.93 7.54
C LEU A 359 2.16 -14.44 6.22
N ASP A 360 2.24 -15.75 6.03
CA ASP A 360 2.78 -16.34 4.81
C ASP A 360 1.93 -16.04 3.56
N PRO A 361 0.59 -16.24 3.59
CA PRO A 361 -0.26 -15.79 2.50
C PRO A 361 -0.19 -14.28 2.24
N LEU A 362 -0.10 -13.47 3.30
CA LEU A 362 0.01 -12.02 3.19
C LEU A 362 1.31 -11.61 2.48
N GLU A 363 2.47 -12.17 2.87
CA GLU A 363 3.74 -11.87 2.22
C GLU A 363 3.74 -12.28 0.74
N ARG A 364 3.15 -13.44 0.42
CA ARG A 364 3.01 -13.90 -0.98
C ARG A 364 2.18 -12.91 -1.80
N GLN A 365 1.09 -12.38 -1.24
CA GLN A 365 0.27 -11.36 -1.92
C GLN A 365 1.00 -10.02 -2.07
N VAL A 366 1.75 -9.56 -1.07
CA VAL A 366 2.59 -8.36 -1.20
C VAL A 366 3.61 -8.54 -2.33
N ARG A 367 4.20 -9.73 -2.44
CA ARG A 367 5.11 -10.06 -3.55
C ARG A 367 4.39 -10.13 -4.90
N ASP A 368 3.17 -10.64 -4.96
CA ASP A 368 2.37 -10.62 -6.20
C ASP A 368 2.05 -9.19 -6.64
N VAL A 369 1.64 -8.32 -5.70
CA VAL A 369 1.46 -6.89 -5.92
C VAL A 369 2.71 -6.23 -6.49
N PHE A 370 3.88 -6.49 -5.87
CA PHE A 370 5.17 -5.99 -6.37
C PHE A 370 5.40 -6.41 -7.83
N HIS A 371 5.22 -7.69 -8.15
CA HIS A 371 5.44 -8.20 -9.50
C HIS A 371 4.45 -7.64 -10.52
N ARG A 372 3.18 -7.43 -10.15
CA ARG A 372 2.16 -6.85 -11.03
C ARG A 372 2.41 -5.37 -11.32
N ILE A 373 2.85 -4.61 -10.31
CA ILE A 373 3.30 -3.22 -10.50
C ILE A 373 4.49 -3.18 -11.45
N MET A 374 5.51 -4.02 -11.21
CA MET A 374 6.68 -4.11 -12.09
C MET A 374 6.31 -4.49 -13.53
N LYS A 375 5.46 -5.51 -13.69
CA LYS A 375 5.02 -5.97 -15.02
C LYS A 375 4.27 -4.87 -15.77
N CYS A 376 3.27 -4.25 -15.15
CA CYS A 376 2.49 -3.17 -15.75
C CYS A 376 3.39 -1.99 -16.15
N ARG A 377 4.37 -1.65 -15.31
CA ARG A 377 5.34 -0.59 -15.60
C ARG A 377 6.26 -0.94 -16.77
N ASN A 378 6.82 -2.14 -16.80
CA ASN A 378 7.75 -2.56 -17.85
C ASN A 378 7.04 -2.58 -19.21
N GLU A 379 5.87 -3.23 -19.28
CA GLU A 379 5.05 -3.23 -20.50
C GLU A 379 4.67 -1.80 -20.92
N GLY A 380 4.33 -0.95 -19.94
CA GLY A 380 4.07 0.47 -20.10
C GLY A 380 5.19 1.27 -20.77
N LEU A 381 6.39 1.15 -20.21
CA LEU A 381 7.57 1.87 -20.68
C LEU A 381 8.04 1.38 -22.06
N GLU A 382 7.82 0.12 -22.40
CA GLU A 382 8.18 -0.40 -23.73
C GLU A 382 7.47 0.33 -24.87
N PHE A 383 6.18 0.68 -24.72
CA PHE A 383 5.47 1.41 -25.77
C PHE A 383 5.57 2.93 -25.65
N LEU A 384 5.88 3.47 -24.47
CA LEU A 384 6.27 4.89 -24.34
C LEU A 384 7.64 5.14 -24.99
N GLY A 385 8.61 4.23 -24.80
CA GLY A 385 9.97 4.36 -25.33
C GLY A 385 10.10 4.17 -26.84
N LYS A 386 9.23 3.37 -27.47
CA LYS A 386 9.24 3.14 -28.93
C LYS A 386 8.88 4.39 -29.75
N THR A 387 8.11 5.31 -29.17
CA THR A 387 7.71 6.56 -29.83
C THR A 387 8.86 7.58 -29.87
N ASN A 388 9.69 7.62 -28.81
CA ASN A 388 10.85 8.52 -28.74
C ASN A 388 12.02 8.10 -29.65
N SER A 389 11.97 6.90 -30.23
CA SER A 389 12.97 6.41 -31.19
C SER A 389 12.54 6.55 -32.66
N LEU A 390 11.35 7.09 -32.91
CA LEU A 390 10.76 7.28 -34.24
C LEU A 390 10.61 8.77 -34.63
N GLU A 391 11.06 9.69 -33.78
CA GLU A 391 11.42 11.08 -34.13
C GLU A 391 12.93 11.16 -34.38
#